data_AF-A0A916ME21-F1
#
_entry.id   AF-A0A916ME21-F1
#
_cell.length_a   1.000
_cell.length_b   1.000
_cell.length_c   1.000
_cell.angle_alpha   90.00
_cell.angle_beta   90.00
_cell.angle_gamma   90.00
#
_symmetry.space_group_name_H-M   'P 1'
#
loop_
_entity.id
_entity.type
_entity.pdbx_description
1 polymer ?
#
loop_
_entity_poly.entity_id
_entity_poly.type
_entity_poly.pdbx_seq_one_letter_code
_entity_poly.pdbx_strand_id
1 'polypeptide(L)' 'MAERNIRSVSELVRRLEGIGVSISIAQLGRMIDGKTQHWSQDVVEGLITILECRVGDLWRDA' A
#
# COMPACT_ATOMS: atom_id res chain seq x y z
N MET A 1 3.76 8.31 -0.47
CA MET A 1 2.83 8.63 -1.59
C MET A 1 3.23 9.91 -2.33
N ALA A 2 3.42 11.04 -1.62
CA ALA A 2 3.84 12.30 -2.23
C ALA A 2 5.20 12.23 -2.98
N GLU A 3 6.19 11.55 -2.41
CA GLU A 3 7.53 11.44 -3.01
C GLU A 3 7.59 10.57 -4.28
N ARG A 4 6.61 9.68 -4.48
CA ARG A 4 6.51 8.78 -5.65
C ARG A 4 5.47 9.23 -6.67
N ASN A 5 4.98 10.47 -6.56
CA ASN A 5 3.91 11.05 -7.38
C ASN A 5 2.59 10.25 -7.37
N ILE A 6 2.35 9.45 -6.33
CA ILE A 6 1.09 8.70 -6.19
C ILE A 6 0.09 9.62 -5.49
N ARG A 7 -0.96 10.01 -6.23
CA ARG A 7 -1.89 11.06 -5.81
C ARG A 7 -3.13 10.54 -5.09
N SER A 8 -3.42 9.24 -5.20
CA SER A 8 -4.61 8.65 -4.62
C SER A 8 -4.43 7.16 -4.29
N VAL A 9 -5.29 6.67 -3.40
CA VAL A 9 -5.40 5.22 -3.08
C VAL A 9 -5.79 4.41 -4.31
N SER A 10 -6.66 4.96 -5.17
CA SER A 10 -7.08 4.31 -6.41
C SER A 10 -5.93 4.09 -7.40
N GLU A 11 -4.97 5.02 -7.46
CA GLU A 11 -3.77 4.82 -8.29
C GLU A 11 -2.83 3.76 -7.70
N LEU A 12 -2.70 3.71 -6.38
CA LEU A 12 -1.93 2.68 -5.69
C LEU A 12 -2.50 1.28 -5.95
N VAL A 13 -3.83 1.13 -5.89
CA VAL A 13 -4.52 -0.12 -6.26
C VAL A 13 -4.19 -0.55 -7.68
N ARG A 14 -4.30 0.35 -8.66
CA ARG A 14 -3.99 0.02 -10.06
C ARG A 14 -2.54 -0.45 -10.26
N ARG A 15 -1.60 0.13 -9.52
CA ARG A 15 -0.19 -0.30 -9.57
C ARG A 15 0.01 -1.67 -8.91
N LEU A 16 -0.68 -1.94 -7.80
CA LEU A 16 -0.69 -3.25 -7.15
C LEU A 16 -1.27 -4.33 -8.07
N GLU A 17 -2.40 -4.04 -8.72
CA GLU A 17 -3.01 -4.94 -9.72
C GLU A 17 -2.05 -5.21 -10.89
N GLY A 18 -1.31 -4.18 -11.35
CA GLY A 18 -0.32 -4.30 -12.41
C GLY A 18 0.85 -5.25 -12.10
N ILE A 19 1.10 -5.54 -10.82
CA ILE A 19 2.12 -6.51 -10.36
C ILE A 19 1.50 -7.81 -9.83
N GLY A 20 0.19 -8.01 -10.01
CA GLY A 20 -0.52 -9.24 -9.63
C GLY A 20 -1.13 -9.24 -8.22
N VAL A 21 -1.09 -8.10 -7.51
CA VAL A 21 -1.68 -7.98 -6.16
C VAL A 21 -3.08 -7.39 -6.25
N SER A 22 -4.09 -8.23 -6.02
CA SER A 22 -5.51 -7.82 -6.02
C SER A 22 -5.95 -7.30 -4.66
N ILE A 23 -6.34 -6.03 -4.58
CA ILE A 23 -6.92 -5.44 -3.36
C ILE A 23 -7.95 -4.35 -3.70
N SER A 24 -9.06 -4.30 -2.97
CA SER A 24 -10.04 -3.23 -3.17
C SER A 24 -9.56 -1.88 -2.64
N ILE A 25 -9.97 -0.79 -3.29
CA ILE A 25 -9.68 0.59 -2.86
C ILE A 25 -10.14 0.82 -1.40
N ALA A 26 -11.28 0.28 -1.01
CA ALA A 26 -11.81 0.41 0.35
C ALA A 26 -11.00 -0.37 1.39
N GLN A 27 -10.45 -1.54 1.03
CA GLN A 27 -9.53 -2.26 1.92
C GLN A 27 -8.21 -1.50 2.06
N LEU A 28 -7.59 -1.10 0.95
CA LEU A 28 -6.33 -0.38 0.99
C LEU A 28 -6.46 0.98 1.72
N GLY A 29 -7.58 1.69 1.53
CA GLY A 29 -7.87 2.91 2.27
C GLY A 29 -7.96 2.68 3.77
N ARG A 30 -8.66 1.63 4.22
CA ARG A 30 -8.73 1.26 5.65
C ARG A 30 -7.38 0.83 6.21
N MET A 31 -6.50 0.26 5.39
CA MET A 31 -5.15 -0.13 5.78
C MET A 31 -4.30 1.13 6.03
N ILE A 32 -4.29 2.06 5.08
CA ILE A 32 -3.57 3.34 5.19
C ILE A 32 -4.09 4.18 6.38
N ASP A 33 -5.40 4.15 6.63
CA ASP A 33 -6.03 4.82 7.79
C ASP A 33 -5.68 4.18 9.14
N GLY A 34 -4.91 3.09 9.18
CA GLY A 34 -4.58 2.35 10.41
C GLY A 34 -5.76 1.57 11.01
N LYS A 35 -6.88 1.46 10.30
CA LYS A 35 -8.09 0.72 10.74
C LYS A 35 -7.98 -0.79 10.52
N THR A 36 -6.85 -1.26 9.98
CA THR A 36 -6.59 -2.67 9.69
C THR A 36 -5.31 -3.11 10.37
N GLN A 37 -5.40 -4.13 11.24
CA GLN A 37 -4.26 -4.66 11.99
C GLN A 37 -3.49 -5.75 11.24
N HIS A 38 -4.13 -6.47 10.32
CA HIS A 38 -3.50 -7.55 9.56
C HIS A 38 -3.44 -7.21 8.07
N TRP A 39 -2.21 -7.13 7.57
CA TRP A 39 -1.92 -6.91 6.17
C TRP A 39 -1.47 -8.25 5.57
N SER A 40 -1.99 -8.62 4.40
CA SER A 40 -1.47 -9.78 3.69
C SER A 40 -0.04 -9.50 3.23
N GLN A 41 0.80 -10.53 3.30
CA GLN A 41 2.20 -10.42 2.90
C GLN A 41 2.33 -9.91 1.46
N ASP A 42 1.52 -10.41 0.54
CA ASP A 42 1.51 -9.97 -0.87
C ASP A 42 1.26 -8.47 -1.02
N VAL A 43 0.38 -7.89 -0.19
CA VAL A 43 0.08 -6.45 -0.22
C VAL A 43 1.25 -5.66 0.34
N VAL A 44 1.88 -6.14 1.41
CA VAL A 44 3.08 -5.50 1.99
C VAL A 44 4.24 -5.52 0.98
N GLU A 45 4.52 -6.67 0.38
CA GLU A 45 5.58 -6.82 -0.64
C GLU A 45 5.30 -5.96 -1.89
N GLY A 46 4.05 -5.93 -2.35
CA GLY A 46 3.64 -5.08 -3.45
C GLY A 46 3.81 -3.59 -3.15
N LEU A 47 3.50 -3.16 -1.92
CA LEU A 47 3.67 -1.78 -1.49
C LEU A 47 5.14 -1.40 -1.35
N ILE A 48 5.97 -2.26 -0.76
CA ILE A 48 7.43 -2.11 -0.70
C ILE A 48 7.99 -1.94 -2.11
N THR A 49 7.52 -2.74 -3.07
CA THR A 49 7.97 -2.69 -4.47
C THR A 49 7.56 -1.40 -5.17
N ILE A 50 6.30 -0.97 -5.04
CA ILE A 50 5.77 0.23 -5.72
C ILE A 50 6.28 1.53 -5.09
N LEU A 51 6.40 1.55 -3.78
CA LEU A 51 6.86 2.72 -3.03
C LEU A 51 8.39 2.75 -2.92
N GLU A 52 9.06 1.66 -3.29
CA GLU A 52 10.51 1.44 -3.18
C GLU A 52 11.01 1.89 -1.80
N CYS A 53 10.34 1.40 -0.76
CA CYS A 53 10.60 1.71 0.64
C CYS A 53 10.85 0.42 1.42
N ARG A 54 11.37 0.52 2.64
CA ARG A 54 11.49 -0.64 3.52
C ARG A 54 10.16 -0.94 4.18
N VAL A 55 10.01 -2.17 4.66
CA VAL A 55 8.85 -2.59 5.46
C VAL A 55 8.63 -1.61 6.60
N GLY A 56 9.67 -1.24 7.36
CA GLY A 56 9.58 -0.28 8.46
C GLY A 56 9.10 1.13 8.09
N ASP A 57 9.20 1.54 6.82
CA ASP A 57 8.72 2.85 6.37
C ASP A 57 7.19 2.87 6.15
N LEU A 58 6.57 1.68 6.03
CA LEU A 58 5.10 1.55 5.89
C LEU A 58 4.37 1.73 7.23
N TRP A 59 5.05 1.48 8.34
CA TRP A 59 4.53 1.74 9.68
C TRP A 59 5.15 3.04 10.19
N ARG A 60 4.31 3.94 10.68
CA ARG A 60 4.79 5.06 11.47
C ARG A 60 5.08 4.51 12.87
N ASP A 61 6.36 4.43 13.24
CA ASP A 61 6.74 4.31 14.64
C ASP A 61 6.14 5.51 15.39
N ALA A 62 5.54 5.24 16.55
CA ALA A 62 4.62 6.13 17.26
C ALA A 62 5.21 7.52 17.58
#